data_AF-A0A1H8BUM8-F1
#
_entry.id   AF-A0A1H8BUM8-F1
#
_cell.length_a   1.000
_cell.length_b   1.000
_cell.length_c   1.000
_cell.angle_alpha   90.00
_cell.angle_beta   90.00
_cell.angle_gamma   90.00
#
_symmetry.space_group_name_H-M   'P 1'
#
loop_
_entity.id
_entity.type
_entity.pdbx_description
1 polymer ?
#
loop_
_entity_poly.entity_id
_entity_poly.type
_entity_poly.pdbx_seq_one_letter_code
_entity_poly.pdbx_strand_id
1 'polypeptide(L)'
;MPRAPGSQAKSSLISALVAGAGAAVGLGTQADPRQAADAAAENASTVGLVGGIALIVVVFVSYLCGGYVAGRMARFSGAKQGVAVWLWALIIAVVLAIVGAIAGSQMNILANLNSFPRIPINEGNLALSSVLTAIAIALVSLGGAVLGGVAGMRFHRKVDRVGLGT
;
A
#
# COMPACT_ATOMS: atom_id res chain seq x y z
N MET A 1 -30.05 17.35 32.77
CA MET A 1 -29.91 17.35 31.31
C MET A 1 -28.82 16.35 30.92
N PRO A 2 -29.14 15.23 30.24
CA PRO A 2 -28.17 14.21 29.80
C PRO A 2 -27.53 14.61 28.45
N ARG A 3 -26.20 14.51 28.33
CA ARG A 3 -25.46 14.72 27.06
C ARG A 3 -25.51 13.45 26.20
N ALA A 4 -25.75 13.62 24.90
CA ALA A 4 -25.84 12.55 23.92
C ALA A 4 -24.49 11.82 23.67
N PRO A 5 -24.50 10.51 23.37
CA PRO A 5 -23.30 9.72 23.08
C PRO A 5 -22.87 9.90 21.62
N GLY A 6 -22.12 10.97 21.33
CA GLY A 6 -21.69 11.30 19.96
C GLY A 6 -20.18 11.19 19.68
N SER A 7 -19.32 10.97 20.69
CA SER A 7 -17.86 11.10 20.52
C SER A 7 -17.11 9.78 20.26
N GLN A 8 -17.74 8.61 20.44
CA GLN A 8 -17.01 7.32 20.43
C GLN A 8 -16.69 6.80 19.01
N ALA A 9 -17.38 7.29 17.97
CA ALA A 9 -17.22 6.77 16.61
C ALA A 9 -16.00 7.33 15.85
N LYS A 10 -15.43 8.47 16.29
CA LYS A 10 -14.29 9.12 15.58
C LYS A 10 -12.93 8.57 16.02
N SER A 11 -12.83 8.05 17.24
CA SER A 11 -11.61 7.36 17.70
C SER A 11 -11.41 6.00 17.08
N SER A 12 -12.47 5.32 16.62
CA SER A 12 -12.38 3.92 16.19
C SER A 12 -11.59 3.72 14.90
N LEU A 13 -11.67 4.64 13.93
CA LEU A 13 -10.92 4.56 12.67
C LEU A 13 -9.42 4.78 12.89
N ILE A 14 -9.05 5.79 13.68
CA ILE A 14 -7.66 6.11 13.98
C ILE A 14 -7.05 5.01 14.85
N SER A 15 -7.78 4.54 15.87
CA SER A 15 -7.35 3.40 16.69
C SER A 15 -7.26 2.10 15.87
N ALA A 16 -8.15 1.86 14.91
CA ALA A 16 -8.05 0.70 14.02
C ALA A 16 -6.85 0.80 13.07
N LEU A 17 -6.54 1.99 12.57
CA LEU A 17 -5.36 2.22 11.74
C LEU A 17 -4.06 2.04 12.54
N VAL A 18 -4.01 2.59 13.76
CA VAL A 18 -2.89 2.46 14.69
C VAL A 18 -2.72 1.00 15.15
N ALA A 19 -3.81 0.30 15.45
CA ALA A 19 -3.78 -1.12 15.80
C ALA A 19 -3.35 -1.99 14.61
N GLY A 20 -3.79 -1.66 13.39
CA GLY A 20 -3.36 -2.34 12.16
C GLY A 20 -1.87 -2.13 11.88
N ALA A 21 -1.36 -0.91 12.10
CA ALA A 21 0.06 -0.61 11.99
C ALA A 21 0.89 -1.30 13.10
N GLY A 22 0.40 -1.32 14.35
CA GLY A 22 1.04 -2.02 15.47
C GLY A 22 1.12 -3.54 15.26
N ALA A 23 0.03 -4.15 14.78
CA ALA A 23 0.00 -5.58 14.46
C ALA A 23 0.97 -5.96 13.33
N ALA A 24 1.16 -5.09 12.33
CA ALA A 24 2.14 -5.30 11.26
C ALA A 24 3.60 -5.29 11.76
N VAL A 25 3.85 -4.64 12.90
CA VAL A 25 5.16 -4.56 13.58
C VAL A 25 5.33 -5.67 14.63
N GLY A 26 4.30 -6.50 14.87
CA GLY A 26 4.32 -7.55 15.89
C GLY A 26 3.99 -7.06 17.30
N LEU A 27 3.58 -5.80 17.45
CA LEU A 27 3.05 -5.23 18.68
C LEU A 27 1.56 -5.56 18.72
N GLY A 28 1.17 -6.49 19.60
CA GLY A 28 -0.22 -6.94 19.73
C GLY A 28 -1.24 -5.79 19.87
N THR A 29 -2.52 -6.13 19.71
CA THR A 29 -3.70 -5.25 19.52
C THR A 29 -4.01 -4.25 20.66
N GLN A 30 -3.13 -4.08 21.66
CA GLN A 30 -3.32 -3.25 22.85
C GLN A 30 -2.06 -2.46 23.31
N ALA A 31 -1.05 -2.25 22.45
CA ALA A 31 0.12 -1.46 22.85
C ALA A 31 -0.16 0.06 22.83
N ASP A 32 0.17 0.75 23.93
CA ASP A 32 0.18 2.21 24.02
C ASP A 32 1.07 2.77 22.88
N PRO A 33 0.64 3.76 22.06
CA PRO A 33 1.40 4.22 20.89
C PRO A 33 2.83 4.66 21.22
N ARG A 34 3.06 5.10 22.45
CA ARG A 34 4.39 5.45 22.98
C ARG A 34 5.24 4.21 23.24
N GLN A 35 4.73 3.20 23.93
CA GLN A 35 5.43 1.93 24.16
C GLN A 35 5.71 1.19 22.85
N ALA A 36 4.77 1.26 21.89
CA ALA A 36 4.94 0.74 20.55
C ALA A 36 6.11 1.43 19.81
N ALA A 37 6.21 2.76 19.92
CA ALA A 37 7.29 3.53 19.32
C ALA A 37 8.65 3.24 20.00
N ASP A 38 8.68 3.12 21.32
CA ASP A 38 9.90 2.82 22.07
C ASP A 38 10.43 1.41 21.75
N ALA A 39 9.55 0.40 21.74
CA ALA A 39 9.92 -0.97 21.37
C ALA A 39 10.34 -1.09 19.89
N ALA A 40 9.71 -0.31 18.99
CA ALA A 40 10.11 -0.23 17.60
C ALA A 40 11.46 0.48 17.42
N ALA A 41 11.80 1.45 18.27
CA ALA A 41 13.10 2.12 18.27
C ALA A 41 14.21 1.16 18.75
N GLU A 42 13.96 0.36 19.79
CA GLU A 42 14.91 -0.65 20.27
C GLU A 42 15.17 -1.77 19.24
N ASN A 43 14.16 -2.13 18.44
CA ASN A 43 14.24 -3.21 17.45
C ASN A 43 14.09 -2.72 16.00
N ALA A 44 14.53 -1.49 15.71
CA ALA A 44 14.26 -0.81 14.44
C ALA A 44 14.68 -1.60 13.19
N SER A 45 15.79 -2.34 13.27
CA SER A 45 16.27 -3.17 12.17
C SER A 45 15.33 -4.34 11.86
N THR A 46 14.93 -5.10 12.88
CA THR A 46 14.03 -6.25 12.75
C THR A 46 12.63 -5.79 12.33
N VAL A 47 12.13 -4.73 12.95
CA VAL A 47 10.83 -4.12 12.61
C VAL A 47 10.82 -3.61 11.17
N GLY A 48 11.88 -2.93 10.73
CA GLY A 48 12.01 -2.46 9.36
C GLY A 48 12.03 -3.61 8.34
N LEU A 49 12.73 -4.70 8.64
CA LEU A 49 12.79 -5.88 7.78
C LEU A 49 11.41 -6.58 7.69
N VAL A 50 10.79 -6.89 8.84
CA VAL A 50 9.51 -7.59 8.89
C VAL A 50 8.40 -6.74 8.25
N GLY A 51 8.36 -5.44 8.58
CA GLY A 51 7.41 -4.50 7.98
C GLY A 51 7.62 -4.36 6.47
N GLY A 52 8.86 -4.33 6.00
CA GLY A 52 9.19 -4.30 4.58
C GLY A 52 8.73 -5.55 3.83
N ILE A 53 8.96 -6.74 4.39
CA ILE A 53 8.49 -8.01 3.81
C ILE A 53 6.96 -8.05 3.79
N ALA A 54 6.31 -7.70 4.89
CA ALA A 54 4.85 -7.66 4.98
C ALA A 54 4.26 -6.71 3.93
N LEU A 55 4.85 -5.51 3.76
CA LEU A 55 4.45 -4.56 2.73
C LEU A 55 4.54 -5.16 1.33
N ILE A 56 5.67 -5.80 0.99
CA ILE A 56 5.89 -6.46 -0.30
C ILE A 56 4.81 -7.52 -0.56
N VAL A 57 4.51 -8.37 0.44
CA VAL A 57 3.50 -9.42 0.33
C VAL A 57 2.11 -8.81 0.12
N VAL A 58 1.74 -7.80 0.89
CA VAL A 58 0.43 -7.13 0.77
C VAL A 58 0.28 -6.47 -0.61
N VAL A 59 1.30 -5.75 -1.07
CA VAL A 59 1.31 -5.14 -2.41
C VAL A 59 1.17 -6.21 -3.49
N PHE A 60 1.96 -7.28 -3.41
CA PHE A 60 1.91 -8.37 -4.37
C PHE A 60 0.52 -9.01 -4.44
N VAL A 61 -0.07 -9.37 -3.30
CA VAL A 61 -1.39 -10.02 -3.22
C VAL A 61 -2.49 -9.07 -3.72
N SER A 62 -2.43 -7.79 -3.35
CA SER A 62 -3.39 -6.79 -3.82
C SER A 62 -3.42 -6.68 -5.36
N TYR A 63 -2.25 -6.55 -5.98
CA TYR A 63 -2.15 -6.46 -7.44
C TYR A 63 -2.44 -7.81 -8.12
N LEU A 64 -2.10 -8.94 -7.49
CA LEU A 64 -2.51 -10.27 -7.95
C LEU A 64 -4.03 -10.39 -8.06
N CYS A 65 -4.76 -9.95 -7.03
CA CYS A 65 -6.22 -9.96 -7.03
C CYS A 65 -6.81 -9.03 -8.10
N GLY A 66 -6.31 -7.78 -8.22
CA GLY A 66 -6.78 -6.83 -9.23
C GLY A 66 -6.54 -7.33 -10.65
N GLY A 67 -5.35 -7.86 -10.91
CA GLY A 67 -5.01 -8.50 -12.18
C GLY A 67 -5.91 -9.69 -12.48
N TYR A 68 -6.16 -10.57 -11.51
CA TYR A 68 -7.05 -11.72 -11.67
C TYR A 68 -8.46 -11.33 -12.08
N VAL A 69 -9.01 -10.27 -11.46
CA VAL A 69 -10.34 -9.74 -11.81
C VAL A 69 -10.35 -9.15 -13.23
N ALA A 70 -9.28 -8.50 -13.66
CA ALA A 70 -9.19 -8.03 -15.04
C ALA A 70 -9.02 -9.18 -16.05
N GLY A 71 -8.25 -10.21 -15.69
CA GLY A 71 -8.02 -11.40 -16.50
C GLY A 71 -9.29 -12.22 -16.74
N ARG A 72 -10.15 -12.40 -15.73
CA ARG A 72 -11.43 -13.11 -15.88
C ARG A 72 -12.44 -12.38 -16.79
N MET A 73 -12.30 -11.06 -16.94
CA MET A 73 -13.16 -10.25 -17.84
C MET A 73 -12.61 -10.17 -19.27
N ALA A 74 -11.40 -10.67 -19.51
CA ALA A 74 -10.74 -10.60 -20.80
C ALA A 74 -10.87 -11.92 -21.55
N ARG A 75 -11.33 -11.91 -22.80
CA ARG A 75 -11.41 -13.17 -23.58
C ARG A 75 -10.07 -13.62 -24.17
N PHE A 76 -9.07 -12.74 -24.31
CA PHE A 76 -7.83 -13.08 -25.06
C PHE A 76 -6.48 -12.66 -24.49
N SER A 77 -6.37 -11.69 -23.57
CA SER A 77 -5.04 -11.23 -23.10
C SER A 77 -5.01 -10.78 -21.65
N GLY A 78 -5.03 -11.75 -20.73
CA GLY A 78 -4.94 -11.50 -19.29
C GLY A 78 -3.68 -10.72 -18.88
N ALA A 79 -2.53 -10.98 -19.52
CA ALA A 79 -1.30 -10.23 -19.22
C ALA A 79 -1.45 -8.73 -19.54
N LYS A 80 -1.97 -8.38 -20.74
CA LYS A 80 -2.21 -6.97 -21.11
C LYS A 80 -3.22 -6.30 -20.19
N GLN A 81 -4.22 -7.03 -19.71
CA GLN A 81 -5.22 -6.50 -18.80
C GLN A 81 -4.67 -6.31 -17.38
N GLY A 82 -3.80 -7.19 -16.92
CA GLY A 82 -3.01 -6.98 -15.70
C GLY A 82 -2.15 -5.71 -15.79
N VAL A 83 -1.46 -5.49 -16.92
CA VAL A 83 -0.70 -4.26 -17.17
C VAL A 83 -1.63 -3.04 -17.21
N ALA A 84 -2.81 -3.14 -17.83
CA ALA A 84 -3.77 -2.04 -17.88
C ALA A 84 -4.25 -1.62 -16.48
N VAL A 85 -4.53 -2.57 -15.59
CA VAL A 85 -4.86 -2.29 -14.18
C VAL A 85 -3.70 -1.58 -13.48
N TRP A 86 -2.47 -2.05 -13.69
CA TRP A 86 -1.29 -1.43 -13.10
C TRP A 86 -1.08 0.01 -13.57
N LEU A 87 -1.26 0.27 -14.87
CA LEU A 87 -1.18 1.63 -15.42
C LEU A 87 -2.28 2.55 -14.84
N TRP A 88 -3.51 2.08 -14.73
CA TRP A 88 -4.59 2.86 -14.12
C TRP A 88 -4.33 3.16 -12.64
N ALA A 89 -3.80 2.20 -11.88
CA ALA A 89 -3.39 2.43 -10.50
C ALA A 89 -2.30 3.51 -10.40
N LEU A 90 -1.33 3.49 -11.32
CA LEU A 90 -0.28 4.52 -11.39
C LEU A 90 -0.85 5.90 -11.74
N ILE A 91 -1.78 5.98 -12.69
CA ILE A 91 -2.47 7.24 -13.03
C ILE A 91 -3.21 7.80 -11.80
N ILE A 92 -3.98 6.95 -11.11
CA ILE A 92 -4.73 7.37 -9.90
C ILE A 92 -3.75 7.82 -8.80
N ALA A 93 -2.64 7.11 -8.60
CA ALA A 93 -1.61 7.50 -7.64
C ALA A 93 -1.02 8.89 -7.95
N VAL A 94 -0.74 9.18 -9.23
CA VAL A 94 -0.27 10.51 -9.66
C VAL A 94 -1.33 11.58 -9.39
N VAL A 95 -2.59 11.32 -9.73
CA VAL A 95 -3.70 12.25 -9.45
C VAL A 95 -3.82 12.52 -7.96
N LEU A 96 -3.80 11.49 -7.12
CA LEU A 96 -3.85 11.62 -5.66
C LEU A 96 -2.63 12.36 -5.10
N ALA A 97 -1.44 12.15 -5.66
CA ALA A 97 -0.24 12.86 -5.25
C ALA A 97 -0.34 14.37 -5.55
N ILE A 98 -0.87 14.74 -6.73
CA ILE A 98 -1.12 16.14 -7.11
C ILE A 98 -2.16 16.76 -6.17
N VAL A 99 -3.30 16.09 -5.96
CA VAL A 99 -4.34 16.56 -5.03
C VAL A 99 -3.79 16.71 -3.62
N GLY A 100 -3.01 15.74 -3.15
CA GLY A 100 -2.35 15.76 -1.84
C GLY A 100 -1.34 16.90 -1.71
N ALA A 101 -0.57 17.21 -2.76
CA ALA A 101 0.34 18.34 -2.76
C ALA A 101 -0.39 19.68 -2.67
N ILE A 102 -1.49 19.83 -3.42
CA ILE A 102 -2.33 21.04 -3.38
C ILE A 102 -2.98 21.21 -2.01
N ALA A 103 -3.60 20.16 -1.46
CA ALA A 103 -4.24 20.19 -0.14
C ALA A 103 -3.22 20.37 1.00
N GLY A 104 -2.08 19.69 0.91
CA GLY A 104 -0.99 19.78 1.88
C GLY A 104 -0.34 21.15 1.95
N SER A 105 -0.27 21.87 0.82
CA SER A 105 0.26 23.23 0.80
C SER A 105 -0.56 24.21 1.66
N GLN A 106 -1.87 23.98 1.83
CA GLN A 106 -2.71 24.77 2.72
C GLN A 106 -2.45 24.46 4.21
N MET A 107 -2.15 23.21 4.55
CA MET A 107 -1.79 22.80 5.92
C MET A 107 -0.36 23.21 6.32
N ASN A 108 0.53 23.37 5.33
CA ASN A 108 1.93 23.77 5.54
C ASN A 108 2.09 25.24 5.97
N ILE A 109 1.03 26.05 5.92
CA ILE A 109 1.03 27.43 6.42
C ILE A 109 1.16 27.46 7.96
N LEU A 110 0.63 26.44 8.66
CA LEU A 110 0.79 26.26 10.11
C LEU A 110 2.20 25.77 10.49
N ALA A 111 2.87 25.02 9.60
CA ALA A 111 4.25 24.53 9.80
C ALA A 111 5.33 25.59 9.51
N ASN A 112 4.98 26.68 8.81
CA ASN A 112 5.84 27.84 8.60
C ASN A 112 5.92 28.78 9.81
N LEU A 113 5.11 28.57 10.85
CA LEU A 113 5.26 29.22 12.14
C LEU A 113 6.37 28.50 12.94
N ASN A 114 7.61 28.80 12.57
CA ASN A 114 8.91 28.46 13.17
C ASN A 114 8.92 27.90 14.62
N SER A 115 8.57 26.63 14.84
CA SER A 115 8.74 26.02 16.18
C SER A 115 9.10 24.54 16.19
N PHE A 116 9.29 23.90 15.04
CA PHE A 116 9.71 22.49 15.01
C PHE A 116 11.19 22.37 14.62
N PRO A 117 12.06 21.91 15.55
CA PRO A 117 13.43 21.52 15.24
C PRO A 117 13.42 20.49 14.10
N ARG A 118 14.00 20.85 12.96
CA ARG A 118 14.13 19.94 11.83
C ARG A 118 15.24 18.94 12.16
N ILE A 119 14.89 17.65 12.16
CA ILE A 119 15.85 16.56 12.29
C ILE A 119 16.75 16.61 11.05
N PRO A 120 18.08 16.71 11.18
CA PRO A 120 18.99 16.64 10.03
C PRO A 120 18.81 15.28 9.36
N ILE A 121 18.23 15.27 8.17
CA ILE A 121 18.07 14.10 7.33
C ILE A 121 19.22 14.11 6.32
N ASN A 122 19.99 13.02 6.24
CA ASN A 122 20.99 12.83 5.19
C ASN A 122 20.27 12.56 3.86
N GLU A 123 19.90 13.63 3.17
CA GLU A 123 19.06 13.62 1.96
C GLU A 123 19.62 12.72 0.85
N GLY A 124 20.94 12.68 0.65
CA GLY A 124 21.56 11.89 -0.43
C GLY A 124 21.39 10.38 -0.31
N ASN A 125 21.56 9.81 0.90
CA ASN A 125 21.44 8.37 1.11
C ASN A 125 19.97 7.92 1.22
N LEU A 126 19.11 8.81 1.74
CA LEU A 126 17.65 8.63 1.78
C LEU A 126 17.02 8.69 0.39
N ALA A 127 17.49 9.59 -0.48
CA ALA A 127 17.01 9.68 -1.86
C ALA A 127 17.31 8.40 -2.66
N LEU A 128 18.51 7.85 -2.53
CA LEU A 128 18.87 6.64 -3.27
C LEU A 128 18.08 5.42 -2.78
N SER A 129 17.99 5.21 -1.46
CA SER A 129 17.22 4.11 -0.87
C SER A 129 15.72 4.19 -1.13
N SER A 130 15.14 5.40 -1.13
CA SER A 130 13.71 5.61 -1.47
C SER A 130 13.42 5.30 -2.94
N VAL A 131 14.29 5.70 -3.87
CA VAL A 131 14.15 5.37 -5.30
C VAL A 131 14.23 3.85 -5.51
N LEU A 132 15.22 3.17 -4.92
CA LEU A 132 15.35 1.71 -4.97
C LEU A 132 14.09 1.00 -4.43
N THR A 133 13.57 1.48 -3.30
CA THR A 133 12.35 0.93 -2.70
C THR A 133 11.14 1.14 -3.61
N ALA A 134 10.99 2.32 -4.21
CA ALA A 134 9.91 2.61 -5.15
C ALA A 134 9.97 1.71 -6.40
N ILE A 135 11.17 1.48 -6.94
CA ILE A 135 11.37 0.56 -8.08
C ILE A 135 11.00 -0.87 -7.68
N ALA A 136 11.43 -1.33 -6.50
CA ALA A 136 11.10 -2.67 -6.01
C ALA A 136 9.57 -2.86 -5.89
N ILE A 137 8.87 -1.88 -5.30
CA ILE A 137 7.40 -1.89 -5.18
C ILE A 137 6.74 -1.88 -6.56
N ALA A 138 7.24 -1.08 -7.50
CA ALA A 138 6.74 -1.02 -8.87
C ALA A 138 6.87 -2.37 -9.58
N LEU A 139 8.01 -3.05 -9.45
CA LEU A 139 8.24 -4.37 -10.04
C LEU A 139 7.37 -5.46 -9.40
N VAL A 140 7.27 -5.48 -8.07
CA VAL A 140 6.44 -6.45 -7.33
C VAL A 140 4.97 -6.30 -7.68
N SER A 141 4.46 -5.06 -7.70
CA SER A 141 3.06 -4.78 -8.07
C SER A 141 2.77 -5.14 -9.53
N LEU A 142 3.66 -4.80 -10.45
CA LEU A 142 3.52 -5.17 -11.86
C LEU A 142 3.52 -6.69 -12.04
N GLY A 143 4.45 -7.38 -11.38
CA GLY A 143 4.53 -8.85 -11.37
C GLY A 143 3.24 -9.47 -10.85
N GLY A 144 2.72 -9.01 -9.72
CA GLY A 144 1.44 -9.44 -9.16
C GLY A 144 0.29 -9.25 -10.16
N ALA A 145 0.15 -8.05 -10.73
CA ALA A 145 -0.92 -7.73 -11.68
C ALA A 145 -0.91 -8.61 -12.92
N VAL A 146 0.27 -8.82 -13.52
CA VAL A 146 0.43 -9.66 -14.71
C VAL A 146 0.15 -11.12 -14.39
N LEU A 147 0.71 -11.65 -13.29
CA LEU A 147 0.47 -13.03 -12.86
C LEU A 147 -1.01 -13.27 -12.56
N GLY A 148 -1.66 -12.32 -11.90
CA GLY A 148 -3.10 -12.35 -11.63
C GLY A 148 -3.90 -12.40 -12.92
N GLY A 149 -3.61 -11.48 -13.84
CA GLY A 149 -4.26 -11.41 -15.15
C GLY A 149 -4.11 -12.71 -15.95
N VAL A 150 -2.92 -13.31 -15.96
CA VAL A 150 -2.68 -14.61 -16.61
C VAL A 150 -3.44 -15.74 -15.90
N ALA A 151 -3.47 -15.75 -14.57
CA ALA A 151 -4.21 -16.75 -13.80
C ALA A 151 -5.72 -16.68 -14.05
N GLY A 152 -6.30 -15.48 -14.17
CA GLY A 152 -7.72 -15.26 -14.48
C GLY A 152 -8.15 -15.80 -15.85
N MET A 153 -7.21 -15.93 -16.79
CA MET A 153 -7.46 -16.47 -18.14
C MET A 153 -7.44 -17.99 -18.24
N ARG A 154 -6.95 -18.71 -17.22
CA ARG A 154 -6.69 -20.16 -17.34
C ARG A 154 -7.95 -20.97 -17.66
N PHE A 155 -9.12 -20.51 -17.21
CA PHE A 155 -10.38 -21.23 -17.41
C PHE A 155 -10.83 -21.18 -18.88
N HIS A 156 -10.75 -20.01 -19.53
CA HIS A 156 -11.11 -19.85 -20.94
C HIS A 156 -10.25 -20.72 -21.88
N ARG A 157 -8.93 -20.78 -21.65
CA ARG A 157 -8.03 -21.65 -22.45
C ARG A 157 -8.28 -23.14 -22.26
N LYS A 158 -8.75 -23.57 -21.09
CA LYS A 158 -9.13 -24.98 -20.87
C LYS A 158 -10.40 -25.33 -21.64
N VAL A 159 -11.38 -24.43 -21.65
CA VAL A 159 -12.64 -24.63 -22.38
C VAL A 159 -12.42 -24.59 -23.90
N ASP A 160 -11.61 -23.66 -24.41
CA ASP A 160 -11.29 -23.58 -25.85
C ASP A 160 -10.57 -24.86 -26.34
N ARG A 161 -9.72 -25.46 -25.50
CA ARG A 161 -8.98 -26.69 -25.83
C ARG A 161 -9.87 -27.94 -25.86
N VAL A 162 -10.93 -28.00 -25.05
CA VAL A 162 -11.91 -29.11 -25.11
C VAL A 162 -13.00 -28.90 -26.15
N GLY A 163 -13.30 -27.65 -26.51
CA GLY A 163 -14.30 -27.30 -27.53
C GLY A 163 -13.80 -27.38 -28.98
N LEU A 164 -12.49 -27.27 -29.23
CA LEU A 164 -11.93 -27.22 -30.59
C LEU A 164 -11.06 -28.43 -31.02
N GLY A 165 -10.90 -29.45 -30.18
CA GLY A 165 -10.43 -30.77 -30.63
C GLY A 165 -9.09 -30.82 -31.39
N THR A 166 -8.09 -30.02 -31.02
CA THR A 166 -6.69 -30.17 -31.46
C THR A 166 -5.74 -30.13 -30.29
#